data_AF-A0A0F9GX28-F1
#
_entry.id   AF-A0A0F9GX28-F1
#
_cell.length_a   1.000
_cell.length_b   1.000
_cell.length_c   1.000
_cell.angle_alpha   90.00
_cell.angle_beta   90.00
_cell.angle_gamma   90.00
#
_symmetry.space_group_name_H-M   'P 1'
#
loop_
_entity.id
_entity.type
_entity.pdbx_description
1 polymer ?
#
loop_
_entity_poly.entity_id
_entity_poly.type
_entity_poly.pdbx_seq_one_letter_code
_entity_poly.pdbx_strand_id
1 'polypeptide(L)'
;MSDEYNGWTNRETWALNLWLGNDQGLYLATQEVADNAYEDCGNWYAKRGWDFERDDAQFRVGEEIVKWVGEFLWETMDVTEYQEMRYDVGSLWRVDEQELGEAWIAEDDCEVGST
;
A
#
# COMPACT_ATOMS: atom_id res chain seq x y z
N MET A 1 18.71 7.49 18.60
CA MET A 1 18.21 8.32 17.49
C MET A 1 17.51 7.32 16.60
N SER A 2 16.17 7.36 16.49
CA SER A 2 15.54 6.45 15.52
C SER A 2 15.91 6.99 14.15
N ASP A 3 16.40 6.11 13.27
CA ASP A 3 16.74 6.43 11.88
C ASP A 3 15.48 6.58 11.00
N GLU A 4 14.31 6.71 11.64
CA GLU A 4 13.00 6.84 11.02
C GLU A 4 12.77 8.25 10.47
N TYR A 5 12.11 8.33 9.33
CA TYR A 5 11.67 9.57 8.71
C TYR A 5 10.21 9.84 9.08
N ASN A 6 9.95 10.77 9.99
CA ASN A 6 8.60 11.10 10.47
C ASN A 6 7.83 9.88 11.02
N GLY A 7 8.53 8.93 11.65
CA GLY A 7 7.93 7.69 12.16
C GLY A 7 7.72 6.59 11.13
N TRP A 8 8.23 6.77 9.91
CA TRP A 8 8.28 5.76 8.85
C TRP A 8 9.72 5.28 8.65
N THR A 9 9.86 4.10 8.09
CA THR A 9 11.17 3.46 7.85
C THR A 9 12.01 4.26 6.85
N ASN A 10 11.40 4.98 5.91
CA ASN A 10 12.10 5.90 5.02
C ASN A 10 11.21 7.03 4.46
N ARG A 11 11.85 8.03 3.82
CA ARG A 11 11.16 9.20 3.25
C ARG A 11 10.22 8.82 2.11
N GLU A 12 10.63 7.92 1.23
CA GLU A 12 9.88 7.51 0.05
C GLU A 12 8.53 6.88 0.43
N THR A 13 8.53 6.03 1.46
CA THR A 13 7.34 5.38 2.03
C THR A 13 6.41 6.41 2.66
N TRP A 14 6.94 7.30 3.51
CA TRP A 14 6.17 8.39 4.11
C TRP A 14 5.54 9.30 3.04
N ALA A 15 6.32 9.72 2.05
CA ALA A 15 5.86 10.64 1.01
C ALA A 15 4.75 10.00 0.18
N LEU A 16 4.91 8.73 -0.19
CA LEU A 16 3.88 8.01 -0.94
C LEU A 16 2.59 7.92 -0.14
N ASN A 17 2.66 7.46 1.12
CA ASN A 17 1.49 7.35 1.98
C ASN A 17 0.78 8.70 2.17
N LEU A 18 1.55 9.77 2.35
CA LEU A 18 1.01 11.12 2.49
C LEU A 18 0.19 11.51 1.27
N TRP A 19 0.71 11.32 0.06
CA TRP A 19 -0.01 11.65 -1.17
C TRP A 19 -1.29 10.82 -1.32
N LEU A 20 -1.19 9.50 -1.14
CA LEU A 20 -2.33 8.59 -1.27
C LEU A 20 -3.46 8.91 -0.30
N GLY A 21 -3.15 9.37 0.91
CA GLY A 21 -4.14 9.70 1.95
C GLY A 21 -4.66 11.14 1.92
N ASN A 22 -4.07 12.03 1.14
CA ASN A 22 -4.37 13.46 1.22
C ASN A 22 -5.55 13.91 0.33
N ASP A 23 -5.75 13.27 -0.82
CA ASP A 23 -6.92 13.51 -1.67
C ASP A 23 -7.98 12.41 -1.47
N GLN A 24 -9.26 12.80 -1.39
CA GLN A 24 -10.34 11.84 -1.13
C GLN A 24 -10.50 10.82 -2.27
N GLY A 25 -10.34 11.24 -3.52
CA GLY A 25 -10.44 10.34 -4.67
C GLY A 25 -9.31 9.32 -4.66
N LEU A 26 -8.09 9.79 -4.42
CA LEU A 26 -6.91 8.92 -4.35
C LEU A 26 -6.96 7.98 -3.15
N TYR A 27 -7.45 8.46 -2.00
CA TYR A 27 -7.66 7.64 -0.81
C TYR A 27 -8.62 6.48 -1.08
N LEU A 28 -9.79 6.78 -1.65
CA LEU A 28 -10.79 5.75 -1.97
C LEU A 28 -10.29 4.75 -3.01
N ALA A 29 -9.57 5.22 -4.04
CA ALA A 29 -8.96 4.34 -5.03
C ALA A 29 -7.87 3.45 -4.40
N THR A 30 -7.07 3.99 -3.48
CA THR A 30 -6.04 3.23 -2.77
C THR A 30 -6.65 2.18 -1.85
N GLN A 31 -7.73 2.52 -1.13
CA GLN A 31 -8.49 1.53 -0.35
C GLN A 31 -9.03 0.41 -1.22
N GLU A 32 -9.63 0.71 -2.38
CA GLU A 32 -10.12 -0.32 -3.29
C GLU A 32 -8.99 -1.26 -3.75
N VAL A 33 -7.80 -0.72 -4.04
CA VAL A 33 -6.62 -1.55 -4.38
C VAL A 33 -6.20 -2.41 -3.19
N ALA A 34 -6.17 -1.84 -1.98
CA ALA A 34 -5.76 -2.54 -0.77
C ALA A 34 -6.72 -3.69 -0.42
N ASP A 35 -8.02 -3.43 -0.42
CA ASP A 35 -9.06 -4.42 -0.10
C ASP A 35 -9.02 -5.59 -1.08
N ASN A 36 -8.93 -5.30 -2.38
CA ASN A 36 -8.82 -6.33 -3.42
C ASN A 36 -7.54 -7.18 -3.24
N ALA A 37 -6.40 -6.55 -2.94
CA ALA A 37 -5.15 -7.26 -2.73
C ALA A 37 -5.18 -8.14 -1.46
N TYR A 38 -5.83 -7.66 -0.39
CA TYR A 38 -6.04 -8.39 0.85
C TYR A 38 -6.92 -9.64 0.61
N GLU A 39 -8.08 -9.46 -0.03
CA GLU A 39 -8.99 -10.55 -0.36
C GLU A 39 -8.34 -11.59 -1.27
N ASP A 40 -7.62 -11.15 -2.31
CA ASP A 40 -6.90 -12.04 -3.22
C ASP A 40 -5.82 -12.85 -2.51
N CYS A 41 -5.09 -12.23 -1.58
CA CYS A 41 -4.10 -12.91 -0.76
C CYS A 41 -4.78 -14.00 0.10
N GLY A 42 -5.80 -13.64 0.89
CA GLY A 42 -6.53 -14.59 1.72
C GLY A 42 -7.13 -15.75 0.91
N ASN A 43 -7.72 -15.46 -0.25
CA ASN A 43 -8.25 -16.46 -1.18
C ASN A 43 -7.18 -17.42 -1.71
N TRP A 44 -5.96 -16.93 -1.95
CA TRP A 44 -4.85 -17.73 -2.44
C TRP A 44 -4.36 -18.74 -1.40
N TYR A 45 -4.32 -18.34 -0.13
CA TYR A 45 -3.98 -19.19 1.03
C TYR A 45 -5.10 -20.22 1.31
N ALA A 46 -6.35 -19.76 1.35
CA ALA A 46 -7.51 -20.63 1.57
C ALA A 46 -7.60 -21.77 0.53
N LYS A 47 -7.35 -21.46 -0.75
CA LYS A 47 -7.31 -22.47 -1.83
C LYS A 47 -6.24 -23.54 -1.65
N ARG A 48 -5.20 -23.27 -0.86
CA ARG A 48 -4.09 -24.18 -0.56
C ARG A 48 -4.25 -24.89 0.79
N GLY A 49 -5.25 -24.48 1.58
CA GLY A 49 -5.41 -24.94 2.96
C GLY A 49 -4.24 -24.50 3.85
N TRP A 50 -3.68 -23.33 3.58
CA TRP A 50 -2.61 -22.72 4.38
C TRP A 50 -3.18 -21.65 5.29
N ASP A 51 -2.53 -21.48 6.44
CA ASP A 51 -2.88 -20.42 7.39
C ASP A 51 -2.49 -19.06 6.78
N PHE A 52 -3.41 -18.11 6.83
CA PHE A 52 -3.22 -16.76 6.31
C PHE A 52 -2.83 -15.83 7.47
N GLU A 53 -1.64 -15.25 7.39
CA GLU A 53 -1.12 -14.34 8.41
C GLU A 53 -1.17 -12.88 7.94
N ARG A 54 -1.27 -11.94 8.88
CA ARG A 54 -1.35 -10.51 8.58
C ARG A 54 -0.11 -10.01 7.84
N ASP A 55 1.08 -10.49 8.22
CA ASP A 55 2.34 -10.06 7.61
C ASP A 55 2.41 -10.43 6.12
N ASP A 56 1.83 -11.58 5.73
CA ASP A 56 1.69 -11.97 4.32
C ASP A 56 0.77 -11.00 3.55
N ALA A 57 -0.29 -10.54 4.20
CA ALA A 57 -1.21 -9.57 3.63
C ALA A 57 -0.58 -8.19 3.47
N GLN A 58 0.18 -7.72 4.48
CA GLN A 58 0.85 -6.41 4.46
C GLN A 58 1.75 -6.27 3.24
N PHE A 59 2.66 -7.22 3.04
CA PHE A 59 3.55 -7.18 1.88
C PHE A 59 2.78 -7.17 0.56
N ARG A 60 1.76 -8.04 0.44
CA ARG A 60 0.98 -8.16 -0.78
C ARG A 60 0.15 -6.91 -1.11
N VAL A 61 -0.43 -6.29 -0.10
CA VAL A 61 -1.19 -5.04 -0.23
C VAL A 61 -0.26 -3.91 -0.66
N GLY A 62 0.88 -3.73 0.02
CA GLY A 62 1.84 -2.70 -0.34
C GLY A 62 2.41 -2.87 -1.74
N GLU A 63 2.75 -4.09 -2.14
CA GLU A 63 3.22 -4.41 -3.49
C GLU A 63 2.19 -4.00 -4.56
N GLU A 64 0.91 -4.35 -4.39
CA GLU A 64 -0.13 -3.99 -5.36
C GLU A 64 -0.43 -2.49 -5.38
N ILE A 65 -0.35 -1.79 -4.24
CA ILE A 65 -0.44 -0.31 -4.21
C ILE A 65 0.72 0.31 -4.99
N VAL A 66 1.96 -0.09 -4.70
CA VAL A 66 3.15 0.43 -5.37
C VAL A 66 3.09 0.18 -6.88
N LYS A 67 2.67 -1.03 -7.26
CA LYS A 67 2.48 -1.41 -8.65
C LYS A 67 1.38 -0.59 -9.32
N TRP A 68 0.22 -0.42 -8.69
CA TRP A 68 -0.84 0.42 -9.23
C TRP A 68 -0.39 1.87 -9.42
N VAL A 69 0.35 2.44 -8.46
CA VAL A 69 0.92 3.79 -8.59
C VAL A 69 1.89 3.86 -9.78
N GLY A 70 2.81 2.91 -9.87
CA GLY A 70 3.84 2.90 -10.90
C GLY A 70 3.31 2.60 -12.31
N GLU A 71 2.42 1.62 -12.45
CA GLU A 71 1.95 1.12 -13.74
C GLU A 71 0.68 1.85 -14.24
N PHE A 72 -0.16 2.32 -13.33
CA PHE A 72 -1.41 2.99 -13.69
C PHE A 72 -1.33 4.49 -13.42
N LEU A 73 -1.13 4.92 -12.17
CA LEU A 73 -1.25 6.33 -11.82
C LEU A 73 -0.24 7.20 -12.59
N TRP A 74 1.04 6.82 -12.54
CA TRP A 74 2.11 7.60 -13.17
C TRP A 74 2.17 7.51 -14.69
N GLU A 75 1.73 6.40 -15.28
CA GLU A 75 1.81 6.20 -16.73
C GLU A 75 0.53 6.66 -17.45
N THR A 76 -0.62 6.69 -16.77
CA THR A 76 -1.91 7.03 -17.40
C THR A 76 -2.39 8.43 -17.08
N MET A 77 -2.00 9.02 -15.95
CA MET A 77 -2.48 10.33 -15.53
C MET A 77 -1.43 11.41 -15.78
N ASP A 78 -1.49 12.04 -16.96
CA ASP A 78 -0.64 13.19 -17.30
C ASP A 78 -1.25 14.51 -16.78
N VAL A 79 -1.27 14.64 -15.45
CA VAL A 79 -1.60 15.90 -14.78
C VAL A 79 -0.45 16.32 -13.88
N THR A 80 -0.23 17.63 -13.78
CA THR A 80 0.90 18.25 -13.08
C THR A 80 1.06 17.74 -11.64
N GLU A 81 -0.05 17.51 -10.95
CA GLU A 81 -0.08 17.03 -9.57
C GLU A 81 0.58 15.64 -9.40
N TYR A 82 0.39 14.70 -10.33
CA TYR A 82 1.06 13.39 -10.23
C TYR A 82 2.54 13.44 -10.61
N GLN A 83 2.94 14.44 -11.41
CA GLN A 83 4.36 14.71 -11.63
C GLN A 83 5.01 15.23 -10.35
N GLU A 84 4.33 16.13 -9.61
CA GLU A 84 4.78 16.61 -8.29
C GLU A 84 4.88 15.46 -7.28
N MET A 85 3.87 14.61 -7.21
CA MET A 85 3.90 13.39 -6.41
C MET A 85 5.12 12.52 -6.76
N ARG A 86 5.40 12.30 -8.05
CA ARG A 86 6.57 11.51 -8.48
C ARG A 86 7.88 12.15 -8.05
N TYR A 87 8.01 13.48 -8.11
CA TYR A 87 9.20 14.17 -7.62
C TYR A 87 9.35 14.07 -6.11
N ASP A 88 8.25 14.18 -5.38
CA ASP A 88 8.25 14.07 -3.92
C ASP A 88 8.55 12.64 -3.47
N VAL A 89 7.91 11.63 -4.04
CA VAL A 89 8.18 10.22 -3.71
C VAL A 89 9.58 9.82 -4.16
N GLY A 90 10.00 10.26 -5.35
CA GLY A 90 11.31 9.92 -5.92
C GLY A 90 11.32 8.50 -6.49
N SER A 91 11.54 7.48 -5.67
CA SER A 91 11.78 6.09 -6.13
C SER A 91 10.86 5.09 -5.44
N LEU A 92 9.93 4.50 -6.20
CA LEU A 92 9.08 3.40 -5.72
C LEU A 92 9.89 2.18 -5.28
N TRP A 93 11.05 1.90 -5.89
CA TRP A 93 11.95 0.81 -5.49
C TRP A 93 12.50 0.91 -4.07
N ARG A 94 12.31 2.07 -3.40
CA ARG A 94 12.75 2.30 -2.03
C ARG A 94 11.59 2.37 -1.05
N VAL A 95 10.35 2.28 -1.53
CA VAL A 95 9.18 2.19 -0.67
C VAL A 95 9.26 0.87 0.10
N ASP A 96 9.04 0.94 1.39
CA ASP A 96 8.83 -0.24 2.23
C ASP A 96 7.39 -0.70 2.03
N GLU A 97 7.21 -1.71 1.18
CA GLU A 97 5.90 -2.25 0.83
C GLU A 97 5.20 -2.86 2.04
N GLN A 98 5.92 -3.45 2.98
CA GLN A 98 5.30 -4.05 4.16
C GLN A 98 4.73 -2.96 5.08
N GLU A 99 5.52 -1.93 5.39
CA GLU A 99 5.08 -0.79 6.20
C GLU A 99 3.95 -0.01 5.52
N LEU A 100 4.01 0.16 4.20
CA LEU A 100 2.92 0.77 3.44
C LEU A 100 1.65 -0.06 3.52
N GLY A 101 1.72 -1.38 3.27
CA GLY A 101 0.54 -2.23 3.31
C GLY A 101 -0.08 -2.30 4.70
N GLU A 102 0.73 -2.29 5.76
CA GLU A 102 0.22 -2.19 7.13
C GLU A 102 -0.64 -0.95 7.36
N ALA A 103 -0.26 0.20 6.78
CA ALA A 103 -1.00 1.45 6.92
C ALA A 103 -2.35 1.46 6.18
N TRP A 104 -2.57 0.55 5.23
CA TRP A 104 -3.77 0.50 4.39
C TRP A 104 -4.67 -0.71 4.61
N ILE A 105 -4.24 -1.70 5.40
CA ILE A 105 -5.11 -2.80 5.85
C ILE A 105 -6.00 -2.30 6.98
N ALA A 106 -7.32 -2.57 6.91
CA ALA A 106 -8.23 -2.19 7.98
C ALA A 106 -7.97 -2.99 9.26
N GLU A 107 -8.17 -2.36 10.43
CA GLU A 107 -8.00 -3.04 11.72
C GLU A 107 -8.97 -4.22 11.88
N ASP A 108 -10.20 -4.10 11.35
CA ASP A 108 -11.24 -5.12 11.45
C ASP A 108 -11.00 -6.35 10.57
N ASP A 109 -10.20 -6.23 9.49
CA ASP A 109 -9.88 -7.34 8.59
C ASP A 109 -9.02 -8.42 9.28
N CYS A 110 -8.43 -8.07 10.43
CA CYS A 110 -7.58 -8.96 11.23
C CYS A 110 -8.37 -9.93 12.13
N GLU A 111 -9.67 -9.72 12.35
CA GLU A 111 -10.47 -10.55 13.26
C GLU A 111 -11.11 -11.78 12.58
N VAL A 112 -11.05 -11.87 11.26
CA VAL A 112 -11.80 -12.89 10.49
C VAL A 112 -11.14 -14.29 10.53
N GLY A 113 -9.97 -14.42 11.17
CA GLY A 113 -9.24 -15.70 11.32
C GLY A 113 -9.64 -16.57 12.53
N SER A 114 -10.61 -16.16 13.35
CA SER A 114 -11.00 -16.90 14.57
C SER A 114 -12.49 -17.21 14.62
N THR A 115 -12.97 -18.18 13.82
CA THR A 115 -14.22 -18.91 14.13
C THR A 115 -14.17 -20.34 13.61
#